data_AF-A0A956D7R2-F1
#
_entry.id   AF-A0A956D7R2-F1
#
_cell.length_a   1.000
_cell.length_b   1.000
_cell.length_c   1.000
_cell.angle_alpha   90.00
_cell.angle_beta   90.00
_cell.angle_gamma   90.00
#
_symmetry.space_group_name_H-M   'P 1'
#
loop_
_entity.id
_entity.type
_entity.pdbx_description
1 polymer ?
#
loop_
_entity_poly.entity_id
_entity_poly.type
_entity_poly.pdbx_seq_one_letter_code
_entity_poly.pdbx_strand_id
1 'polypeptide(L)' 'MERTIFGEEHEIFRKAFRQFVQKEVAPNQERWREEGCVDREAWRKAGEQGFLCPWLEE' A
#
# COMPACT_ATOMS: atom_id res chain seq x y z
N MET A 1 23.36 -0.48 9.07
CA MET A 1 23.16 0.78 9.81
C MET A 1 21.68 0.90 10.11
N GLU A 2 21.31 1.07 11.37
CA GLU A 2 19.92 1.21 11.79
C GLU A 2 19.39 2.59 11.36
N ARG A 3 18.16 2.64 10.83
CA ARG A 3 17.53 3.89 10.38
C ARG A 3 16.77 4.51 11.55
N THR A 4 17.23 5.66 12.03
CA THR A 4 16.69 6.33 13.24
C THR A 4 15.44 7.18 13.01
N ILE A 5 15.02 7.37 11.76
CA ILE A 5 13.87 8.22 11.38
C ILE A 5 12.50 7.51 11.53
N PHE A 6 12.47 6.22 11.85
CA PHE A 6 11.23 5.44 11.93
C PHE A 6 10.90 5.10 13.39
N GLY A 7 9.72 5.51 13.83
CA GLY A 7 9.13 5.13 15.12
C GLY A 7 8.21 3.91 15.01
N GLU A 8 7.60 3.54 16.13
CA GLU A 8 6.67 2.40 16.22
C GLU A 8 5.48 2.51 15.26
N GLU A 9 4.86 3.69 15.17
CA GLU A 9 3.76 3.98 14.23
C GLU A 9 4.12 3.67 12.78
N HIS A 10 5.37 3.96 12.38
CA HIS A 10 5.87 3.71 11.03
C HIS A 10 6.00 2.21 10.78
N GLU A 11 6.43 1.43 11.78
CA GLU A 11 6.51 -0.02 11.66
C GLU A 11 5.14 -0.69 11.62
N ILE A 12 4.17 -0.18 12.39
CA ILE A 12 2.77 -0.63 12.32
C ILE A 12 2.20 -0.37 10.92
N PHE A 13 2.31 0.87 10.43
CA PHE A 13 1.87 1.25 9.08
C PHE A 13 2.55 0.39 8.01
N ARG A 14 3.88 0.24 8.09
CA ARG A 14 4.66 -0.57 7.14
C ARG A 14 4.23 -2.03 7.13
N LYS A 15 3.94 -2.61 8.31
CA LYS A 15 3.45 -3.99 8.42
C LYS A 15 2.09 -4.15 7.76
N ALA A 16 1.15 -3.24 8.04
CA ALA A 16 -0.18 -3.25 7.43
C ALA A 16 -0.11 -3.09 5.91
N PHE A 17 0.64 -2.09 5.43
CA PHE A 17 0.82 -1.83 4.00
C PHE A 17 1.48 -3.02 3.27
N ARG A 18 2.47 -3.67 3.89
CA ARG A 18 3.09 -4.88 3.31
C ARG A 18 2.07 -6.01 3.13
N GLN A 19 1.20 -6.22 4.11
CA GLN A 19 0.15 -7.25 4.02
C GLN A 19 -0.86 -6.92 2.91
N PHE A 20 -1.25 -5.65 2.77
CA PHE A 20 -2.07 -5.18 1.67
C PHE A 20 -1.42 -5.46 0.31
N VAL A 21 -0.15 -5.09 0.14
CA VAL A 21 0.60 -5.34 -1.11
C VAL A 21 0.65 -6.83 -1.43
N GLN A 22 0.93 -7.69 -0.45
CA GLN A 22 0.99 -9.14 -0.65
C GLN A 22 -0.35 -9.75 -1.09
N LYS A 23 -1.48 -9.23 -0.58
CA LYS A 23 -2.81 -9.76 -0.86
C LYS A 23 -3.43 -9.18 -2.13
N GLU A 24 -3.32 -7.87 -2.31
CA GLU A 24 -4.11 -7.12 -3.30
C GLU A 24 -3.28 -6.69 -4.52
N VAL A 25 -1.97 -6.50 -4.37
CA VAL A 25 -1.10 -5.96 -5.44
C VAL A 25 -0.28 -7.08 -6.09
N ALA A 26 0.48 -7.84 -5.30
CA ALA A 26 1.44 -8.83 -5.81
C ALA A 26 0.82 -9.87 -6.77
N PRO A 27 -0.38 -10.45 -6.51
CA PRO A 27 -0.99 -11.43 -7.41
C PRO A 27 -1.38 -10.85 -8.78
N ASN A 28 -1.55 -9.54 -8.90
CA ASN A 28 -2.07 -8.88 -10.10
C ASN A 28 -0.98 -8.22 -10.97
N GLN A 29 0.27 -8.17 -10.50
CA GLN A 29 1.32 -7.37 -11.15
C GLN A 29 1.66 -7.80 -12.58
N GLU A 30 1.57 -9.08 -12.92
CA GLU A 30 1.83 -9.54 -14.29
C GLU A 30 0.72 -9.08 -15.24
N ARG A 31 -0.54 -9.35 -14.90
CA ARG A 31 -1.72 -8.87 -15.64
C ARG A 31 -1.70 -7.35 -15.82
N TRP A 32 -1.46 -6.58 -14.77
CA TRP A 32 -1.42 -5.11 -14.87
C TRP A 32 -0.30 -4.58 -15.76
N ARG A 33 0.82 -5.30 -15.85
CA ARG A 33 1.91 -4.95 -16.78
C ARG A 33 1.51 -5.21 -18.23
N GLU A 34 0.82 -6.31 -18.50
CA GLU A 34 0.32 -6.65 -19.83
C GLU A 34 -0.78 -5.70 -20.29
N GLU A 35 -1.73 -5.37 -19.40
CA GLU A 35 -2.85 -4.47 -19.67
C GLU A 35 -2.43 -2.98 -19.65
N GLY A 36 -1.26 -2.67 -19.08
CA GLY A 36 -0.73 -1.32 -18.96
C GLY A 36 -1.45 -0.44 -17.94
N CYS A 37 -2.29 -1.02 -17.07
CA CYS A 37 -3.01 -0.28 -16.04
C CYS A 37 -3.26 -1.12 -14.77
N VAL A 38 -3.47 -0.45 -13.64
CA VAL A 38 -3.86 -1.06 -12.36
C VAL A 38 -5.38 -0.98 -12.20
N ASP A 39 -6.00 -2.05 -11.74
CA ASP A 39 -7.44 -2.08 -11.48
C ASP A 39 -7.88 -0.95 -10.56
N ARG A 40 -8.98 -0.28 -10.91
CA ARG A 40 -9.61 0.75 -10.05
C ARG A 40 -9.94 0.22 -8.66
N GLU A 41 -10.26 -1.07 -8.55
CA GLU A 41 -10.60 -1.70 -7.29
C GLU A 41 -9.43 -1.77 -6.32
N ALA A 42 -8.20 -1.97 -6.81
CA ALA A 42 -7.01 -1.93 -5.96
C ALA A 42 -6.83 -0.54 -5.32
N TRP A 43 -7.13 0.52 -6.07
CA TRP A 43 -7.11 1.89 -5.54
C TRP A 43 -8.21 2.14 -4.51
N ARG A 44 -9.43 1.63 -4.74
CA ARG A 44 -10.54 1.75 -3.77
C ARG A 44 -10.18 1.08 -2.44
N LYS A 45 -9.70 -0.17 -2.51
CA LYS A 45 -9.26 -0.92 -1.32
C LYS A 45 -8.11 -0.26 -0.56
N ALA A 46 -7.19 0.41 -1.28
CA ALA A 46 -6.12 1.18 -0.65
C ALA A 46 -6.68 2.41 0.08
N GLY A 47 -7.65 3.11 -0.52
CA GLY A 47 -8.32 4.25 0.09
C GLY A 47 -9.12 3.89 1.33
N GLU A 48 -9.89 2.80 1.29
CA GLU A 48 -10.66 2.29 2.44
C GLU A 48 -9.78 1.93 3.65
N GLN A 49 -8.51 1.60 3.42
CA GLN A 49 -7.52 1.29 4.46
C GLN A 49 -6.67 2.50 4.88
N GLY A 50 -6.94 3.69 4.35
CA GLY A 50 -6.19 4.91 4.68
C GLY A 50 -4.76 4.94 4.12
N PHE A 51 -4.45 4.14 3.09
CA PHE A 51 -3.12 4.14 2.46
C PHE A 51 -2.92 5.24 1.42
N LEU A 52 -3.99 5.95 1.05
CA LEU A 52 -3.95 7.06 0.10
C LEU A 52 -4.06 8.39 0.85
N CYS A 53 -3.26 9.37 0.45
CA CYS A 53 -3.18 10.68 1.08
C CYS A 53 -3.01 10.65 2.63
N PRO A 54 -2.10 9.84 3.19
CA PRO A 54 -1.97 9.66 4.66
C PRO A 54 -1.49 10.91 5.41
N TRP A 55 -1.14 11.98 4.69
CA TRP A 55 -0.71 13.28 5.22
C TRP A 55 -1.83 14.32 5.23
N LEU A 56 -2.98 14.01 4.62
CA LEU A 56 -4.13 14.91 4.62
C LEU A 56 -4.82 14.83 5.98
N GLU A 57 -5.25 15.97 6.50
CA GLU A 57 -6.05 16.02 7.73
C GLU A 57 -7.39 15.31 7.52
N GLU A 58 -7.88 14.67 8.58
CA GLU A 58 -9.16 13.93 8.59
C GLU A 58 -10.39 14.85 8.51
#